data_AF-A0A956L2F9-F1
#
_entry.id   AF-A0A956L2F9-F1
#
_cell.length_a   1.000
_cell.length_b   1.000
_cell.length_c   1.000
_cell.angle_alpha   90.00
_cell.angle_beta   90.00
_cell.angle_gamma   90.00
#
_symmetry.space_group_name_H-M   'P 1'
#
loop_
_entity.id
_entity.type
_entity.pdbx_description
1 polymer ?
#
loop_
_entity_poly.entity_id
_entity_poly.type
_entity_poly.pdbx_seq_one_letter_code
_entity_poly.pdbx_strand_id
1 'polypeptide(L)' 'MVPTATGPRPTSRRALERAVALVASDLAEVDRRLAELLRSDIAVIPRVGGHLAFAGGKRLRPLLTLLAAEAAGLRE' A
#
# COMPACT_ATOMS: atom_id res chain seq x y z
N MET A 1 -27.21 -1.80 -11.83
CA MET A 1 -26.74 -1.80 -13.22
C MET A 1 -25.31 -1.27 -13.21
N VAL A 2 -24.32 -2.15 -13.21
CA VAL A 2 -22.90 -1.74 -13.22
C VAL A 2 -22.58 -1.30 -14.65
N PRO A 3 -22.10 -0.06 -14.88
CA PRO A 3 -21.74 0.36 -16.22
C PRO A 3 -20.52 -0.46 -16.67
N THR A 4 -20.72 -1.38 -17.61
CA THR A 4 -19.63 -2.11 -18.27
C THR A 4 -18.95 -1.19 -19.25
N ALA A 5 -17.84 -0.59 -18.83
CA ALA A 5 -16.97 0.20 -19.70
C ALA A 5 -16.32 -0.69 -20.76
N THR A 6 -16.83 -0.63 -21.99
CA THR A 6 -16.32 -1.32 -23.20
C THR A 6 -15.11 -0.59 -23.79
N GLY A 7 -14.09 -0.35 -22.98
CA GLY A 7 -12.80 0.23 -23.41
C GLY A 7 -11.70 -0.84 -23.51
N PRO A 8 -10.59 -0.58 -24.23
CA PRO A 8 -9.44 -1.47 -24.23
C PRO A 8 -8.96 -1.70 -22.79
N ARG A 9 -8.94 -2.97 -22.36
CA ARG A 9 -8.49 -3.31 -21.00
C ARG A 9 -7.05 -2.84 -20.82
N PRO A 10 -6.74 -2.08 -19.77
CA PRO A 10 -5.36 -1.71 -19.46
C PRO A 10 -4.52 -2.98 -19.32
N THR A 11 -3.26 -2.92 -19.75
CA THR A 11 -2.30 -3.96 -19.41
C THR A 11 -2.20 -4.07 -17.88
N SER A 12 -1.92 -5.27 -17.36
CA SER A 12 -1.84 -5.50 -15.91
C SER A 12 -0.91 -4.53 -15.20
N ARG A 13 0.17 -4.12 -15.88
CA ARG A 13 1.12 -3.10 -15.38
C ARG A 13 0.50 -1.70 -15.27
N ARG A 14 -0.17 -1.21 -16.31
CA ARG A 14 -0.83 0.11 -16.27
C ARG A 14 -1.98 0.15 -15.26
N ALA A 15 -2.70 -0.96 -15.11
CA ALA A 15 -3.75 -1.08 -14.11
C ALA A 15 -3.17 -0.97 -12.69
N LEU A 16 -2.05 -1.66 -12.43
CA LEU A 16 -1.34 -1.60 -11.15
C LEU A 16 -0.78 -0.20 -10.88
N GLU A 17 -0.17 0.45 -11.87
CA GLU A 17 0.36 1.82 -11.72
C GLU A 17 -0.74 2.81 -11.31
N ARG A 18 -1.93 2.72 -11.93
CA ARG A 18 -3.07 3.55 -11.52
C ARG A 18 -3.60 3.20 -10.14
N ALA A 19 -3.68 1.92 -9.80
CA ALA A 19 -4.12 1.49 -8.47
C ALA A 19 -3.17 1.99 -7.38
N VAL A 20 -1.86 1.93 -7.61
CA VAL A 20 -0.85 2.50 -6.71
C VAL A 20 -1.00 4.01 -6.60
N ALA A 21 -1.23 4.70 -7.72
CA ALA A 21 -1.41 6.16 -7.72
C ALA A 21 -2.61 6.62 -6.87
N LEU A 22 -3.72 5.86 -6.87
CA LEU A 22 -4.92 6.18 -6.08
C LEU A 22 -4.68 6.21 -4.56
N VAL A 23 -3.69 5.45 -4.07
CA VAL A 23 -3.40 5.31 -2.64
C VAL A 23 -1.95 5.65 -2.30
N ALA A 24 -1.27 6.41 -3.16
CA ALA A 24 0.16 6.68 -3.02
C ALA A 24 0.49 7.47 -1.74
N SER A 25 -0.33 8.47 -1.38
CA SER A 25 -0.20 9.23 -0.13
C SER A 25 -0.30 8.32 1.09
N ASP A 26 -1.28 7.42 1.07
CA ASP A 26 -1.57 6.54 2.20
C ASP A 26 -0.53 5.44 2.33
N LEU A 27 0.03 4.97 1.21
CA LEU A 27 1.17 4.07 1.25
C LEU A 27 2.39 4.71 1.91
N ALA A 28 2.63 6.01 1.68
CA ALA A 28 3.68 6.75 2.37
C ALA A 28 3.36 6.91 3.87
N GLU A 29 2.08 7.12 4.22
CA GLU A 29 1.64 7.17 5.61
C GLU A 29 1.81 5.81 6.31
N VAL A 30 1.47 4.70 5.66
CA VAL A 30 1.71 3.34 6.18
C VAL A 30 3.19 3.12 6.45
N ASP A 31 4.09 3.59 5.57
CA ASP A 31 5.53 3.49 5.82
C ASP A 31 5.98 4.27 7.04
N ARG A 32 5.47 5.51 7.19
CA ARG A 32 5.77 6.36 8.33
C ARG A 32 5.29 5.72 9.63
N ARG A 33 4.06 5.20 9.64
CA ARG A 33 3.50 4.47 10.79
C ARG A 33 4.28 3.21 11.11
N LEU A 34 4.71 2.45 10.10
CA LEU A 34 5.53 1.27 10.31
C LEU A 34 6.87 1.64 10.95
N ALA A 35 7.52 2.72 10.49
CA ALA A 35 8.76 3.21 11.08
C ALA A 35 8.56 3.67 12.55
N GLU A 36 7.43 4.32 12.84
CA GLU A 36 7.05 4.68 14.21
C GLU A 36 6.86 3.46 15.12
N LEU A 37 6.17 2.42 14.64
CA LEU A 37 5.93 1.18 15.38
C LEU A 37 7.20 0.36 15.64
N LEU A 38 8.21 0.51 14.78
CA LEU A 38 9.50 -0.17 14.93
C LEU A 38 10.45 0.56 15.90
N ARG A 39 10.08 1.72 16.44
CA ARG A 39 10.85 2.40 17.49
C ARG A 39 10.89 1.55 18.75
N SER A 40 12.09 1.31 19.27
CA SER A 40 12.29 0.58 20.51
C SER A 40 13.61 1.00 21.15
N ASP A 41 13.62 1.07 22.48
CA ASP A 41 14.83 1.29 23.29
C ASP A 41 15.81 0.11 23.17
N ILE A 42 15.33 -1.06 22.72
CA ILE A 42 16.16 -2.22 22.42
C ILE A 42 16.69 -2.08 20.98
N ALA A 43 17.95 -1.68 20.84
CA ALA A 43 18.58 -1.36 19.55
C ALA A 43 18.51 -2.46 18.47
N VAL A 44 18.31 -3.74 18.83
CA VAL A 44 18.21 -4.84 17.85
C VAL A 44 16.89 -4.82 17.08
N ILE A 45 15.81 -4.36 17.69
CA ILE A 45 14.46 -4.34 17.12
C ILE A 45 14.36 -3.43 15.89
N PRO A 46 14.74 -2.14 15.94
CA PRO A 46 14.68 -1.28 14.76
C PRO A 46 15.65 -1.73 13.66
N ARG A 47 16.78 -2.36 14.02
CA ARG A 47 17.77 -2.86 13.05
C ARG A 47 17.22 -4.02 12.23
N VAL A 48 16.64 -5.03 12.88
CA VAL A 48 16.03 -6.18 12.20
C VAL A 48 14.72 -5.78 11.52
N GLY A 49 13.91 -4.97 12.19
CA GLY A 49 12.66 -4.44 11.66
C GLY A 49 12.84 -3.67 10.37
N GLY A 50 13.84 -2.78 10.30
CA GLY A 50 14.21 -2.07 9.08
C GLY A 50 14.61 -3.03 7.95
N HIS A 51 15.50 -3.98 8.23
CA HIS A 51 15.94 -4.96 7.23
C HIS A 51 14.76 -5.78 6.66
N LEU A 52 13.78 -6.12 7.50
CA LEU A 52 12.57 -6.81 7.07
C LEU A 52 11.61 -5.88 6.33
N ALA A 53 11.38 -4.66 6.80
CA ALA A 53 10.44 -3.72 6.18
C ALA A 53 10.86 -3.36 4.73
N PHE A 54 12.17 -3.25 4.48
CA PHE A 54 12.72 -2.91 3.17
C PHE A 54 13.01 -4.11 2.26
N ALA A 55 12.75 -5.34 2.72
CA ALA A 55 12.76 -6.51 1.86
C ALA A 55 11.58 -6.41 0.86
N GLY A 56 11.88 -6.42 -0.44
CA GLY A 56 10.91 -6.17 -1.51
C GLY A 56 9.65 -7.06 -1.47
N GLY A 57 8.54 -6.55 -2.00
CA GLY A 57 7.27 -7.29 -2.14
C GLY A 57 6.26 -7.14 -1.01
N LYS A 58 6.61 -6.47 0.10
CA LYS A 58 5.72 -6.34 1.28
C LYS A 58 4.63 -5.27 1.16
N ARG A 59 4.70 -4.42 0.13
CA ARG A 59 3.75 -3.32 -0.13
C ARG A 59 2.44 -3.76 -0.78
N LEU A 60 2.37 -5.01 -1.26
CA LEU A 60 1.15 -5.53 -1.86
C LEU A 60 0.00 -5.65 -0.85
N ARG A 61 0.29 -6.10 0.39
CA ARG A 61 -0.75 -6.24 1.43
C ARG A 61 -1.33 -4.87 1.82
N PRO A 62 -0.52 -3.84 2.16
CA PRO A 62 -1.03 -2.49 2.38
C PRO A 62 -1.79 -1.90 1.19
N LEU A 63 -1.29 -2.08 -0.04
CA LEU A 63 -1.95 -1.62 -1.25
C LEU A 63 -3.37 -2.20 -1.36
N LEU A 64 -3.52 -3.52 -1.19
CA LEU A 64 -4.83 -4.17 -1.26
C LEU A 64 -5.76 -3.70 -0.13
N THR A 65 -5.25 -3.53 1.08
CA THR A 65 -6.05 -3.02 2.21
C THR A 65 -6.56 -1.60 1.95
N LEU A 66 -5.71 -0.71 1.45
CA LEU A 66 -6.09 0.68 1.15
C LEU A 66 -7.09 0.76 -0.01
N LEU A 67 -6.88 -0.01 -1.08
CA LEU A 67 -7.82 -0.09 -2.19
C LEU A 67 -9.18 -0.67 -1.77
N ALA A 68 -9.19 -1.64 -0.87
CA ALA A 68 -10.43 -2.18 -0.31
C ALA A 68 -11.17 -1.14 0.55
N ALA A 69 -10.45 -0.36 1.35
CA ALA A 69 -11.02 0.73 2.13
C ALA A 69 -11.60 1.84 1.23
N GLU A 70 -10.89 2.19 0.15
CA GLU A 70 -11.37 3.11 -0.90
C GLU A 70 -12.66 2.59 -1.54
N ALA A 71 -12.67 1.33 -1.98
CA ALA A 71 -13.83 0.72 -2.61
C ALA A 71 -15.05 0.59 -1.67
N ALA A 72 -14.80 0.50 -0.36
CA ALA A 72 -15.83 0.44 0.67
C ALA A 72 -16.31 1.83 1.12
N GLY A 73 -15.72 2.92 0.63
CA GLY A 73 -16.06 4.30 1.05
C GLY A 73 -15.68 4.60 2.49
N LEU A 74 -14.67 3.92 3.03
CA LEU A 74 -14.15 4.11 4.39
C LEU A 74 -13.01 5.13 4.46
N ARG A 75 -12.61 5.66 3.29
CA ARG A 75 -11.60 6.72 3.16
C ARG A 75 -12.35 8.03 2.90
N GLU A 76 -12.04 9.05 3.70
CA GLU A 76 -12.52 10.44 3.54
C GLU A 76 -11.58 11.23 2.62
#